data_AF-A0A5E4LVJ5-F1
#
_entry.id   AF-A0A5E4LVJ5-F1
#
_cell.length_a   1.000
_cell.length_b   1.000
_cell.length_c   1.000
_cell.angle_alpha   90.00
_cell.angle_beta   90.00
_cell.angle_gamma   90.00
#
_symmetry.space_group_name_H-M   'P 1'
#
loop_
_entity.id
_entity.type
_entity.pdbx_description
1 polymer ?
#
loop_
_entity_poly.entity_id
_entity_poly.type
_entity_poly.pdbx_seq_one_letter_code
_entity_poly.pdbx_strand_id
1 'polypeptide(L)' 'MQKIRKGDTVQVKYGFWNGRYGMVSKITRYVIFVKLFGLANGTLGVSLKFSTRDIRKLSRKEAMKVLILI' A
#
# COMPACT_ATOMS: atom_id res chain seq x y z
N MET A 1 -12.69 -10.81 4.79
CA MET A 1 -11.59 -9.96 4.29
C MET A 1 -12.20 -8.82 3.48
N GLN A 2 -12.08 -7.55 3.90
CA GLN A 2 -12.72 -6.43 3.19
C GLN A 2 -12.12 -6.24 1.79
N LYS A 3 -12.97 -5.99 0.79
CA LYS A 3 -12.54 -5.77 -0.61
C LYS A 3 -11.57 -4.58 -0.70
N ILE A 4 -10.40 -4.80 -1.31
CA ILE A 4 -9.39 -3.77 -1.56
C ILE A 4 -9.82 -2.95 -2.78
N ARG A 5 -9.73 -1.62 -2.68
CA ARG A 5 -10.11 -0.64 -3.71
C ARG A 5 -8.96 0.33 -3.97
N LYS A 6 -8.98 0.95 -5.15
CA LYS A 6 -8.09 2.08 -5.45
C LYS A 6 -8.31 3.19 -4.41
N GLY A 7 -7.23 3.77 -3.90
CA GLY A 7 -7.24 4.76 -2.82
C GLY A 7 -7.17 4.17 -1.41
N ASP A 8 -7.32 2.85 -1.24
CA ASP A 8 -7.16 2.24 0.07
C ASP A 8 -5.71 2.31 0.54
N THR A 9 -5.54 2.59 1.83
CA THR A 9 -4.24 2.45 2.50
C THR A 9 -4.02 0.98 2.86
N VAL A 10 -2.84 0.49 2.53
CA VAL A 10 -2.43 -0.90 2.77
C VAL A 10 -1.05 -0.93 3.42
N GLN A 11 -0.81 -1.98 4.19
CA GLN A 11 0.50 -2.35 4.72
C GLN A 11 1.01 -3.57 3.96
N VAL A 12 2.27 -3.54 3.54
CA VAL A 12 2.92 -4.72 2.96
C VAL A 12 3.33 -5.66 4.09
N LYS A 13 2.94 -6.93 4.00
CA LYS A 13 3.21 -7.98 5.01
C LYS A 13 4.39 -8.88 4.66
N TYR A 14 4.77 -8.94 3.38
CA TYR A 14 5.75 -9.91 2.89
C TYR A 14 6.71 -9.27 1.86
N GLY A 15 7.91 -9.83 1.76
CA GLY A 15 8.97 -9.35 0.86
C GLY A 15 9.81 -8.22 1.43
N PHE A 16 10.63 -7.60 0.56
CA PHE A 16 11.60 -6.56 0.92
C PHE A 16 10.95 -5.30 1.56
N TRP A 17 9.69 -5.04 1.24
CA TRP A 17 8.94 -3.88 1.72
C TRP A 17 8.05 -4.18 2.93
N ASN A 18 8.26 -5.32 3.61
CA ASN A 18 7.50 -5.69 4.80
C ASN A 18 7.49 -4.55 5.84
N GLY A 19 6.31 -4.25 6.38
CA GLY A 19 6.08 -3.19 7.37
C GLY A 19 5.89 -1.80 6.74
N ARG A 20 6.19 -1.62 5.45
CA ARG A 20 5.93 -0.35 4.76
C ARG A 20 4.44 -0.17 4.47
N TYR A 21 4.03 1.08 4.54
CA TYR A 21 2.68 1.51 4.24
C TYR A 21 2.62 2.17 2.86
N GLY A 22 1.47 2.08 2.22
CA GLY A 22 1.25 2.74 0.94
C GLY A 22 -0.22 2.84 0.59
N MET A 23 -0.49 3.49 -0.54
CA MET A 23 -1.82 3.64 -1.10
C MET A 23 -1.96 2.84 -2.39
N VAL A 24 -3.09 2.15 -2.56
CA VAL A 24 -3.40 1.45 -3.80
C VAL A 24 -3.66 2.45 -4.92
N SER A 25 -2.82 2.46 -5.94
CA SER A 25 -2.95 3.34 -7.11
C SER A 25 -3.75 2.71 -8.24
N LYS A 26 -3.61 1.39 -8.44
CA LYS A 26 -4.30 0.65 -9.51
C LYS A 26 -4.50 -0.80 -9.10
N ILE A 27 -5.63 -1.39 -9.50
CA ILE A 27 -5.91 -2.82 -9.29
C ILE A 27 -6.16 -3.43 -10.67
N THR A 28 -5.50 -4.54 -10.94
CA THR A 28 -5.68 -5.38 -12.13
C THR A 28 -6.17 -6.75 -11.66
N ARG A 29 -6.58 -7.64 -12.59
CA ARG A 29 -7.22 -8.94 -12.29
C ARG A 29 -6.56 -9.75 -11.15
N TYR A 30 -5.24 -9.72 -11.03
CA TYR A 30 -4.49 -10.43 -9.97
C TYR A 30 -3.40 -9.60 -9.28
N VAL A 31 -3.22 -8.34 -9.68
CA VAL A 31 -2.07 -7.52 -9.26
C VAL A 31 -2.56 -6.17 -8.76
N ILE A 32 -2.07 -5.79 -7.58
CA ILE A 32 -2.36 -4.53 -6.93
C ILE A 32 -1.11 -3.66 -7.00
N PHE A 33 -1.25 -2.49 -7.58
CA PHE A 33 -0.20 -1.49 -7.65
C PHE A 33 -0.32 -0.57 -6.43
N VAL A 34 0.72 -0.53 -5.61
CA VAL A 34 0.78 0.26 -4.38
C VAL A 34 1.89 1.28 -4.51
N LYS A 35 1.57 2.54 -4.20
CA LYS A 35 2.55 3.61 -4.00
C LYS A 35 2.93 3.63 -2.53
N LEU A 36 4.16 3.27 -2.19
CA LEU A 36 4.62 3.28 -0.80
C LEU A 36 4.88 4.71 -0.32
N PHE A 37 4.55 4.97 0.94
CA PHE A 37 4.83 6.24 1.60
C PHE A 37 6.28 6.27 2.12
N GLY A 38 6.92 7.45 2.09
CA GLY A 38 8.28 7.64 2.59
C GLY A 38 9.41 7.16 1.66
N LEU A 39 9.13 6.92 0.37
CA LEU A 39 10.16 6.79 -0.67
C LEU A 39 10.63 8.20 -1.10
N ALA A 40 11.36 8.88 -0.23
CA ALA A 40 11.86 10.25 -0.45
C ALA A 40 13.17 10.31 -1.27
N ASN A 41 13.30 9.52 -2.33
CA ASN A 41 14.47 9.55 -3.21
C ASN A 41 14.02 9.72 -4.67
N GLY A 42 13.82 10.98 -5.10
CA GLY A 42 13.97 11.51 -6.48
C GLY A 42 13.39 10.76 -7.69
N THR A 43 12.70 9.65 -7.49
CA THR A 43 12.32 8.70 -8.54
C THR A 43 10.81 8.67 -8.57
N LEU A 44 10.28 9.50 -9.47
CA LEU A 44 8.87 9.61 -9.86
C LEU A 44 8.04 8.34 -9.54
N GLY A 45 7.29 8.39 -8.43
CA GLY A 45 6.08 7.59 -8.20
C GLY A 45 6.14 6.09 -8.51
N VAL A 46 7.20 5.37 -8.10
CA VAL A 46 7.31 3.93 -8.34
C VAL A 46 6.12 3.21 -7.69
N SER A 47 5.23 2.71 -8.54
CA SER A 47 4.10 1.88 -8.12
C SER A 47 4.55 0.42 -8.16
N LEU A 48 4.68 -0.18 -7.00
CA LEU A 48 5.12 -1.56 -6.87
C LEU A 48 3.94 -2.51 -7.01
N LYS A 49 4.20 -3.66 -7.63
CA LYS A 49 3.21 -4.71 -7.87
C LYS A 49 3.20 -5.67 -6.69
N PHE A 50 2.03 -5.88 -6.11
CA PHE A 50 1.80 -6.82 -5.01
C PHE A 50 0.59 -7.70 -5.29
N SER A 51 0.60 -8.92 -4.77
CA SER A 51 -0.60 -9.76 -4.73
C SER A 51 -1.48 -9.36 -3.54
N THR A 52 -2.75 -9.75 -3.57
CA THR A 52 -3.68 -9.57 -2.43
C THR A 52 -3.22 -10.24 -1.14
N ARG A 53 -2.35 -11.26 -1.24
CA ARG A 53 -1.78 -11.98 -0.09
C ARG A 53 -0.61 -11.22 0.55
N ASP A 54 0.08 -10.42 -0.25
CA ASP A 54 1.29 -9.70 0.18
C ASP A 54 0.95 -8.41 0.93
N ILE A 55 -0.31 -7.96 0.85
CA ILE A 55 -0.78 -6.71 1.43
C ILE A 55 -1.96 -6.91 2.36
N ARG A 56 -2.00 -6.10 3.41
CA ARG A 56 -3.09 -6.00 4.36
C ARG A 56 -3.76 -4.64 4.20
N LYS A 57 -5.06 -4.64 3.96
CA LYS A 57 -5.86 -3.42 4.04
C LYS A 57 -5.90 -2.90 5.47
N LEU A 58 -5.60 -1.62 5.64
CA LEU A 58 -5.74 -0.92 6.91
C LEU A 58 -7.16 -0.38 7.05
N SER A 59 -7.68 -0.41 8.27
CA SER A 59 -8.93 0.26 8.60
C SER A 59 -8.73 1.77 8.61
N ARG A 60 -9.81 2.55 8.39
CA ARG A 60 -9.76 4.02 8.37
C ARG A 60 -9.08 4.63 9.62
N LYS A 61 -9.30 4.03 10.79
CA LYS A 61 -8.65 4.39 12.05
C LYS A 61 -7.12 4.18 12.04
N GLU A 62 -6.64 3.08 11.44
CA GLU A 62 -5.21 2.79 11.29
C GLU A 62 -4.58 3.63 10.18
N ALA A 63 -5.29 3.83 9.06
CA ALA A 63 -4.83 4.67 7.96
C ALA A 63 -4.65 6.14 8.39
N MET A 64 -5.54 6.66 9.22
CA MET A 64 -5.41 8.01 9.79
C MET A 64 -4.21 8.11 10.73
N LYS A 65 -3.93 7.07 11.53
CA LYS A 65 -2.71 7.01 12.35
C LYS A 65 -1.45 7.00 11.48
N VAL A 66 -1.46 6.25 10.37
CA VAL A 66 -0.35 6.22 9.40
C VAL A 66 -0.16 7.58 8.73
N LEU A 67 -1.22 8.27 8.34
CA LEU A 67 -1.15 9.63 7.76
C LEU A 67 -0.58 10.68 8.71
N ILE A 68 -0.73 10.51 10.03
CA ILE A 68 -0.21 11.44 11.05
C ILE A 68 1.27 11.16 11.38
N LEU A 69 1.74 9.93 11.15
CA LEU A 69 3.08 9.45 11.52
C LEU A 69 4.12 9.54 10.38
N ILE A 70 3.72 9.91 9.17
CA ILE A 70 4.59 10.11 7.99
C ILE A 70 4.76 11.61 7.78
#